data_AF-A0A662H1Z5-F1
#
_entry.id   AF-A0A662H1Z5-F1
#
_cell.length_a   1.000
_cell.length_b   1.000
_cell.length_c   1.000
_cell.angle_alpha   90.00
_cell.angle_beta   90.00
_cell.angle_gamma   90.00
#
_symmetry.space_group_name_H-M   'P 1'
#
loop_
_entity.id
_entity.type
_entity.pdbx_description
1 polymer ?
#
loop_
_entity_poly.entity_id
_entity_poly.type
_entity_poly.pdbx_seq_one_letter_code
_entity_poly.pdbx_strand_id
1 'polypeptide(L)'
;MKKLAIVSLMSDGGCHVAFLDIHENILKLLQNVELVHSYMVLDVKRIPDSVDIILVEGGVRTSHDIEVLKEARRKAKILVALGSCACFGGIPGLSNLFDLYSS
;
A
#
# COMPACT_ATOMS: atom_id res chain seq x y z
N MET A 1 -13.42 -16.81 1.47
CA MET A 1 -12.25 -16.39 0.69
C MET A 1 -11.38 -15.48 1.55
N LYS A 2 -10.06 -15.43 1.38
CA LYS A 2 -9.19 -14.53 2.16
C LYS A 2 -9.28 -13.10 1.64
N LYS A 3 -9.34 -12.10 2.52
CA LYS A 3 -9.44 -10.68 2.13
C LYS A 3 -8.06 -10.06 1.90
N LEU A 4 -7.86 -9.47 0.73
CA LEU A 4 -6.65 -8.76 0.34
C LEU A 4 -6.97 -7.28 0.13
N ALA A 5 -6.11 -6.40 0.66
CA ALA A 5 -6.16 -4.97 0.36
C ALA A 5 -4.78 -4.47 -0.09
N ILE A 6 -4.78 -3.44 -0.92
CA ILE A 6 -3.60 -2.64 -1.23
C ILE A 6 -3.86 -1.20 -0.81
N VAL A 7 -2.91 -0.63 -0.07
CA VAL A 7 -2.92 0.74 0.44
C VAL A 7 -1.66 1.44 -0.08
N SER A 8 -1.82 2.70 -0.48
CA SER A 8 -0.73 3.54 -0.99
C SER A 8 -0.49 4.72 -0.05
N LEU A 9 0.78 5.01 0.20
CA LEU A 9 1.24 6.15 1.00
C LEU A 9 2.04 7.11 0.09
N MET A 10 3.26 7.49 0.47
CA MET A 10 4.20 8.18 -0.41
C MET A 10 4.76 7.20 -1.46
N SER A 11 4.04 7.04 -2.56
CA SER A 11 4.27 6.05 -3.62
C SER A 11 4.30 6.69 -5.01
N ASP A 12 4.94 6.00 -5.96
CA ASP A 12 4.85 6.25 -7.40
C ASP A 12 3.80 5.38 -8.10
N GLY A 13 3.14 4.47 -7.36
CA GLY A 13 2.20 3.47 -7.87
C GLY A 13 2.84 2.30 -8.60
N GLY A 14 4.16 2.24 -8.68
CA GLY A 14 4.88 1.21 -9.44
C GLY A 14 4.72 -0.18 -8.85
N CYS A 15 4.66 -0.30 -7.52
CA CYS A 15 4.44 -1.60 -6.87
C CYS A 15 3.02 -2.12 -7.13
N HIS A 16 2.04 -1.23 -7.14
CA HIS A 16 0.66 -1.56 -7.52
C HIS A 16 0.57 -2.01 -8.98
N VAL A 17 1.19 -1.28 -9.90
CA VAL A 17 1.24 -1.67 -11.32
C VAL A 17 1.91 -3.03 -11.46
N ALA A 18 3.05 -3.26 -10.80
CA ALA A 18 3.74 -4.55 -10.82
C ALA A 18 2.88 -5.69 -10.25
N PHE A 19 2.05 -5.41 -9.23
CA PHE A 19 1.07 -6.39 -8.73
C PHE A 19 0.01 -6.73 -9.78
N LEU A 20 -0.47 -5.75 -10.55
CA LEU A 20 -1.43 -5.98 -11.63
C LEU A 20 -0.79 -6.61 -12.88
N ASP A 21 0.51 -6.39 -13.08
CA ASP A 21 1.29 -6.85 -14.23
C ASP A 21 1.70 -8.33 -14.17
N ILE A 22 1.17 -9.10 -13.21
CA ILE A 22 1.31 -10.57 -13.21
C ILE A 22 0.43 -11.26 -14.28
N HIS A 23 -0.13 -10.47 -15.20
CA HIS A 23 -0.93 -10.86 -16.36
C HIS A 23 -2.02 -11.87 -15.99
N GLU A 24 -2.14 -13.01 -16.66
CA GLU A 24 -3.18 -14.02 -16.42
C GLU A 24 -3.17 -14.60 -15.00
N ASN A 25 -2.05 -14.49 -14.28
CA ASN A 25 -1.98 -14.98 -12.90
C ASN A 25 -2.78 -14.11 -11.94
N ILE A 26 -3.14 -12.87 -12.31
CA ILE A 26 -4.02 -12.04 -11.49
C ILE A 26 -5.41 -12.67 -11.36
N LEU A 27 -5.91 -13.27 -12.45
CA LEU A 27 -7.21 -13.93 -12.46
C LEU A 27 -7.18 -15.18 -11.56
N LYS A 28 -6.09 -15.96 -11.59
CA LYS A 28 -5.89 -17.11 -10.70
C LYS A 28 -5.79 -16.67 -9.24
N LEU A 29 -5.11 -15.56 -8.95
CA LEU A 29 -5.02 -15.01 -7.60
C LEU A 29 -6.42 -14.62 -7.10
N LEU A 30 -7.18 -13.88 -7.89
CA LEU A 30 -8.52 -13.39 -7.54
C LEU A 30 -9.57 -14.51 -7.39
N GLN A 31 -9.29 -15.73 -7.84
CA GLN A 31 -10.11 -16.91 -7.52
C GLN A 31 -9.91 -17.40 -6.07
N ASN A 32 -8.76 -17.09 -5.46
CA ASN A 32 -8.37 -17.55 -4.13
C ASN A 32 -8.49 -16.46 -3.05
N VAL A 33 -8.42 -15.19 -3.46
CA VAL A 33 -8.51 -14.02 -2.58
C VAL A 33 -9.55 -13.03 -3.08
N GLU A 34 -10.23 -12.39 -2.14
CA GLU A 34 -11.16 -11.30 -2.40
C GLU A 34 -10.37 -9.98 -2.29
N LEU A 35 -10.20 -9.25 -3.39
CA LEU A 35 -9.63 -7.90 -3.34
C LEU A 35 -10.71 -6.94 -2.82
N VAL A 36 -10.57 -6.49 -1.58
CA VAL A 36 -11.59 -5.67 -0.89
C VAL A 36 -11.27 -4.19 -0.89
N HIS A 37 -10.02 -3.82 -1.21
CA HIS A 37 -9.60 -2.43 -1.36
C HIS A 37 -8.39 -2.35 -2.28
N SER A 38 -8.47 -1.46 -3.26
CA SER A 38 -7.36 -1.05 -4.12
C SER A 38 -7.70 0.31 -4.69
N TYR A 39 -6.79 1.28 -4.52
CA TYR A 39 -7.02 2.64 -4.98
C TYR A 39 -7.04 2.79 -6.51
N MET A 40 -6.49 1.82 -7.26
CA MET A 40 -6.43 1.87 -8.73
C MET A 40 -7.59 1.13 -9.41
N VAL A 41 -8.10 0.05 -8.82
CA VAL A 41 -9.03 -0.85 -9.53
C VAL A 41 -10.41 -0.96 -8.89
N LEU A 42 -10.61 -0.42 -7.68
CA LEU A 42 -11.90 -0.44 -6.97
C LEU A 42 -12.31 0.96 -6.53
N ASP A 43 -13.62 1.25 -6.53
CA ASP A 43 -14.16 2.49 -5.99
C ASP A 43 -14.47 2.41 -4.48
N VAL A 44 -13.65 1.66 -3.74
CA VAL A 44 -13.77 1.51 -2.29
C VAL A 44 -12.87 2.52 -1.60
N LYS A 45 -13.44 3.54 -0.97
CA LYS A 45 -12.68 4.67 -0.41
C LYS A 45 -12.04 4.43 0.96
N ARG A 46 -12.55 3.46 1.72
CA ARG A 46 -12.09 3.17 3.09
C ARG A 46 -11.58 1.75 3.17
N ILE A 47 -10.48 1.56 3.91
CA ILE A 47 -9.97 0.23 4.21
C ILE A 47 -11.04 -0.53 5.01
N PRO A 48 -11.56 -1.68 4.54
CA PRO A 48 -12.54 -2.45 5.30
C PRO A 48 -11.96 -2.98 6.61
N ASP A 49 -12.81 -3.29 7.58
CA ASP A 49 -12.36 -3.92 8.83
C ASP A 49 -12.00 -5.41 8.62
N SER A 50 -11.10 -5.91 9.45
CA SER A 50 -10.71 -7.34 9.50
C SER A 50 -10.23 -7.91 8.17
N VAL A 51 -9.23 -7.27 7.56
CA VAL A 51 -8.58 -7.74 6.32
C VAL A 51 -7.50 -8.76 6.67
N ASP A 52 -7.44 -9.89 5.95
CA ASP A 52 -6.44 -10.92 6.22
C ASP A 52 -5.02 -10.45 5.87
N ILE A 53 -4.84 -9.82 4.71
CA ILE A 53 -3.56 -9.32 4.23
C ILE A 53 -3.74 -7.90 3.68
N ILE A 54 -2.94 -6.96 4.18
CA ILE A 54 -2.81 -5.62 3.59
C ILE A 54 -1.39 -5.45 3.06
N LEU A 55 -1.27 -5.20 1.77
CA LEU A 55 -0.04 -4.75 1.14
C LEU A 55 0.01 -3.23 1.23
N VAL A 56 1.10 -2.69 1.78
CA VAL A 56 1.34 -1.26 1.88
C VAL A 56 2.48 -0.91 0.96
N GLU A 57 2.21 -0.14 -0.09
CA GLU A 57 3.24 0.46 -0.92
C GLU A 57 3.50 1.92 -0.51
N GLY A 58 4.69 2.40 -0.84
CA GLY A 58 5.13 3.74 -0.48
C GLY A 58 5.62 3.87 0.96
N GLY A 59 6.44 4.89 1.20
CA GLY A 59 6.94 5.23 2.54
C GLY A 59 6.00 6.18 3.29
N VAL A 60 6.41 6.59 4.50
CA VAL A 60 5.66 7.57 5.30
C VAL A 60 6.33 8.93 5.15
N ARG A 61 5.58 9.96 4.71
CA ARG A 61 6.10 11.32 4.53
C ARG A 61 5.33 12.38 5.29
N THR A 62 4.02 12.21 5.40
CA THR A 62 3.09 13.19 5.97
C THR A 62 2.39 12.62 7.19
N SER A 63 1.71 13.48 7.97
CA SER A 63 0.83 13.03 9.05
C SER A 63 -0.30 12.13 8.53
N HIS A 64 -0.81 12.40 7.34
CA HIS A 64 -1.82 11.56 6.69
C HIS A 64 -1.31 10.14 6.45
N ASP A 65 -0.07 9.98 5.97
CA ASP A 65 0.52 8.64 5.77
C ASP A 65 0.61 7.86 7.10
N ILE A 66 0.95 8.55 8.20
CA ILE A 66 1.00 7.95 9.53
C ILE A 66 -0.40 7.47 9.96
N GLU A 67 -1.43 8.29 9.75
CA GLU A 67 -2.82 7.94 10.08
C GLU A 67 -3.29 6.73 9.27
N VAL A 68 -3.08 6.74 7.96
CA VAL A 68 -3.45 5.64 7.06
C VAL A 68 -2.70 4.35 7.40
N LEU A 69 -1.39 4.42 7.68
CA LEU A 69 -0.61 3.24 8.06
C LEU A 69 -1.07 2.64 9.40
N LYS A 70 -1.38 3.49 10.38
CA LYS A 70 -1.94 3.04 11.68
C LYS A 70 -3.31 2.41 11.50
N GLU A 71 -4.17 3.00 10.67
CA GLU A 71 -5.47 2.42 10.31
C GLU A 71 -5.30 1.05 9.65
N ALA A 72 -4.44 0.96 8.63
CA ALA A 72 -4.11 -0.29 7.94
C ALA A 72 -3.60 -1.35 8.93
N ARG A 73 -2.67 -1.01 9.83
CA ARG A 73 -2.14 -1.94 10.84
C ARG A 73 -3.24 -2.44 11.79
N ARG A 74 -4.17 -1.58 12.20
CA ARG A 74 -5.31 -1.96 13.05
C ARG A 74 -6.27 -2.92 12.36
N LYS A 75 -6.48 -2.75 11.05
CA LYS A 75 -7.44 -3.51 10.25
C LYS A 75 -6.86 -4.78 9.63
N ALA A 76 -5.54 -4.88 9.53
CA ALA A 76 -4.82 -6.01 8.97
C ALA A 76 -4.52 -7.10 10.02
N LYS A 77 -4.77 -8.36 9.66
CA LYS A 77 -4.15 -9.50 10.35
C LYS A 77 -2.67 -9.55 10.02
N ILE A 78 -2.32 -9.55 8.72
CA ILE A 78 -0.95 -9.48 8.21
C ILE A 78 -0.78 -8.18 7.44
N LEU A 79 0.26 -7.42 7.77
CA LEU A 79 0.64 -6.21 7.04
C LEU A 79 2.00 -6.44 6.40
N VAL A 80 2.11 -6.17 5.10
CA VAL A 80 3.31 -6.40 4.30
C VAL A 80 3.78 -5.07 3.72
N ALA A 81 5.03 -4.71 3.96
CA ALA A 81 5.68 -3.62 3.24
C ALA A 81 6.02 -4.10 1.82
N LEU A 82 5.39 -3.48 0.82
CA LEU A 82 5.54 -3.83 -0.59
C LEU A 82 6.45 -2.81 -1.29
N GLY A 83 7.65 -3.26 -1.66
CA GLY A 83 8.60 -2.48 -2.45
C GLY A 83 9.57 -1.62 -1.64
N SER A 84 10.59 -1.09 -2.32
CA SER A 84 11.72 -0.39 -1.69
C SER A 84 11.32 0.88 -0.94
N CYS A 85 10.30 1.60 -1.40
CA CYS A 85 9.79 2.79 -0.69
C CYS A 85 9.22 2.41 0.68
N ALA A 86 8.40 1.36 0.75
CA ALA A 86 7.79 0.91 2.00
C ALA A 86 8.81 0.27 2.96
N CYS A 87 9.77 -0.49 2.43
CA CYS A 87 10.79 -1.17 3.24
C CYS A 87 11.93 -0.24 3.70
N PHE A 88 12.35 0.71 2.85
CA PHE A 88 13.63 1.43 3.02
C PHE A 88 13.53 2.95 2.77
N GLY A 89 12.35 3.49 2.48
CA GLY A 89 12.12 4.92 2.20
C GLY A 89 12.25 5.30 0.72
N GLY A 90 13.02 4.55 -0.07
CA GLY A 90 13.11 4.70 -1.52
C GLY A 90 13.64 6.05 -2.01
N ILE A 91 13.43 6.34 -3.30
CA ILE A 91 13.87 7.59 -3.94
C ILE A 91 13.37 8.85 -3.21
N PRO A 92 12.10 8.93 -2.77
CA PRO A 92 11.66 10.11 -2.03
C PRO A 92 12.42 10.34 -0.71
N GLY A 93 13.02 9.30 -0.12
CA GLY A 93 13.88 9.42 1.06
C GLY A 93 15.11 10.31 0.86
N LEU A 94 15.54 10.55 -0.39
CA LEU A 94 16.62 11.50 -0.71
C LEU A 94 16.29 12.93 -0.27
N SER A 95 15.02 13.29 -0.18
CA SER A 95 14.61 14.60 0.31
C SER A 95 14.92 14.82 1.79
N ASN A 96 15.27 13.78 2.55
CA ASN A 96 15.74 13.91 3.94
C ASN A 96 17.12 14.57 4.04
N LEU A 97 17.83 14.73 2.91
CA LEU A 97 19.09 15.47 2.83
C LEU A 97 18.89 17.00 2.88
N PHE A 98 17.65 17.46 2.74
CA PHE A 98 17.29 18.87 2.72
C PHE A 98 16.29 19.15 3.84
N ASP A 99 16.48 20.25 4.54
CA ASP A 99 15.48 20.74 5.47
C ASP A 99 14.42 21.55 4.71
N LEU A 100 13.16 21.18 4.89
CA LEU A 100 12.02 21.80 4.23
C LEU A 100 11.70 23.20 4.78
N TYR A 101 12.23 23.53 5.96
CA TYR A 101 11.96 24.80 6.65
C TYR A 101 13.19 25.71 6.73
N SER A 102 14.30 25.32 6.10
CA SER A 102 15.49 26.17 6.00
C SER A 102 15.18 27.36 5.09
N SER A 103 14.87 28.48 5.75
CA SER A 103 14.86 29.83 5.16
C SER A 103 16.25 30.46 5.31
#